data_AF-A0A7R9KLJ0-F1
#
_entry.id   AF-A0A7R9KLJ0-F1
#
_cell.length_a   1.000
_cell.length_b   1.000
_cell.length_c   1.000
_cell.angle_alpha   90.00
_cell.angle_beta   90.00
_cell.angle_gamma   90.00
#
_symmetry.space_group_name_H-M   'P 1'
#
loop_
_entity.id
_entity.type
_entity.pdbx_description
1 polymer ?
#
loop_
_entity_poly.entity_id
_entity_poly.type
_entity_poly.pdbx_seq_one_letter_code
_entity_poly.pdbx_strand_id
1 'polypeptide(L)'
;MDNNGYADQYLLPFIKVQDVVCRTSGGTEKCYYIIDKVVNEVEAKTYCSSLDSTARLLSIHSAEEATFVTGLLKGHGKFPADIWLGLEHGAGGYYRWVDGQSSDYTNWMPGWATAFDDDDGQGRPWGDCSRLAVSEDKSYGFWYTDRCEKGLAVVCQVTSSVLVNV
;
A
#
# COMPACT_ATOMS: atom_id res chain seq x y z
N MET A 1 24.60 -35.29 8.33
CA MET A 1 23.51 -34.81 9.19
C MET A 1 23.93 -33.43 9.58
N ASP A 2 23.52 -32.47 8.76
CA ASP A 2 23.85 -31.07 8.87
C ASP A 2 22.94 -30.37 7.85
N ASN A 3 21.71 -30.14 8.32
CA ASN A 3 20.69 -29.32 7.69
C ASN A 3 21.12 -27.86 7.77
N ASN A 4 21.41 -27.22 6.63
CA ASN A 4 21.14 -25.80 6.42
C ASN A 4 21.38 -25.44 4.96
N GLY A 5 20.36 -25.67 4.12
CA GLY A 5 20.33 -25.29 2.71
C GLY A 5 19.31 -24.20 2.39
N TYR A 6 18.97 -23.33 3.35
CA TYR A 6 17.87 -22.36 3.21
C TYR A 6 18.25 -20.90 3.50
N ALA A 7 19.51 -20.52 3.25
CA ALA A 7 20.00 -19.17 3.51
C ALA A 7 20.43 -18.37 2.26
N ASP A 8 20.08 -18.81 1.05
CA ASP A 8 20.45 -18.12 -0.20
C ASP A 8 19.25 -17.68 -1.07
N GLN A 9 18.02 -17.71 -0.55
CA GLN A 9 16.83 -17.17 -1.23
C GLN A 9 16.46 -15.73 -0.80
N TYR A 10 17.28 -15.08 0.04
CA TYR A 10 16.92 -13.85 0.77
C TYR A 10 17.65 -12.57 0.32
N LEU A 11 18.29 -12.59 -0.84
CA LEU A 11 18.60 -11.36 -1.53
C LEU A 11 17.59 -11.27 -2.67
N LEU A 12 16.85 -10.17 -2.80
CA LEU A 12 16.03 -9.90 -3.99
C LEU A 12 16.87 -9.10 -5.01
N PRO A 13 17.74 -9.72 -5.84
CA PRO A 13 18.40 -9.02 -6.95
C PRO A 13 17.43 -8.64 -8.09
N PHE A 14 16.10 -8.67 -7.85
CA PHE A 14 15.06 -8.56 -8.88
C PHE A 14 13.89 -7.63 -8.54
N ILE A 15 14.01 -6.72 -7.55
CA ILE A 15 12.99 -5.67 -7.38
C ILE A 15 13.11 -4.72 -8.57
N LYS A 16 12.32 -4.97 -9.61
CA LYS A 16 12.21 -4.11 -10.77
C LYS A 16 11.33 -2.93 -10.40
N VAL A 17 11.99 -1.83 -10.08
CA VAL A 17 11.33 -0.52 -9.94
C VAL A 17 11.06 0.00 -11.34
N GLN A 18 9.79 0.21 -11.66
CA GLN A 18 9.36 0.75 -12.95
C GLN A 18 9.51 2.27 -12.98
N ASP A 19 9.15 2.95 -11.89
CA ASP A 19 9.23 4.40 -11.78
C ASP A 19 9.35 4.83 -10.31
N VAL A 20 9.90 6.02 -10.08
CA VAL A 20 10.02 6.65 -8.76
C VAL A 20 9.67 8.12 -8.87
N VAL A 21 8.69 8.54 -8.07
CA VAL A 21 8.29 9.94 -7.99
C VAL A 21 8.36 10.40 -6.54
N CYS A 22 9.04 11.51 -6.30
CA CYS A 22 9.20 12.07 -4.96
C CYS A 22 8.46 13.41 -4.82
N ARG A 23 8.00 13.68 -3.60
CA ARG A 23 7.38 14.93 -3.20
C ARG A 23 7.87 15.34 -1.83
N THR A 24 8.25 16.60 -1.70
CA THR A 24 8.60 17.22 -0.42
C THR A 24 7.46 18.10 0.07
N SER A 25 7.07 17.93 1.34
CA SER A 25 6.07 18.76 2.01
C SER A 25 6.44 18.90 3.49
N GLY A 26 6.44 20.13 4.01
CA GLY A 26 6.66 20.38 5.44
C GLY A 26 7.99 19.88 6.01
N GLY A 27 9.05 19.80 5.20
CA GLY A 27 10.35 19.25 5.61
C GLY A 27 10.44 17.72 5.59
N THR A 28 9.40 17.03 5.11
CA THR A 28 9.41 15.59 4.87
C THR A 28 9.38 15.32 3.37
N GLU A 29 10.25 14.45 2.89
CA GLU A 29 10.19 13.92 1.54
C GLU A 29 9.55 12.53 1.57
N LYS A 30 8.59 12.32 0.67
CA LYS A 30 7.98 11.03 0.40
C LYS A 30 8.25 10.64 -1.05
N CYS A 31 8.81 9.46 -1.25
CA CYS A 31 9.04 8.88 -2.57
C CYS A 31 8.16 7.65 -2.77
N TYR A 32 7.50 7.58 -3.94
CA TYR A 32 6.58 6.52 -4.32
C TYR A 32 7.23 5.68 -5.41
N TYR A 33 7.60 4.44 -5.07
CA TYR A 33 8.25 3.47 -5.94
C TYR A 33 7.20 2.54 -6.53
N ILE A 34 7.06 2.56 -7.85
CA ILE A 34 6.16 1.66 -8.58
C ILE A 34 6.94 0.38 -8.88
N ILE A 35 6.47 -0.74 -8.34
CA ILE A 35 7.14 -2.03 -8.49
C ILE A 35 6.44 -2.84 -9.57
N ASP A 36 7.20 -3.37 -10.53
CA ASP A 36 6.71 -4.19 -11.64
C ASP A 36 6.37 -5.63 -11.17
N LYS A 37 5.40 -5.71 -10.25
CA LYS A 37 4.90 -6.95 -9.64
C LYS A 37 3.43 -6.85 -9.27
N VAL A 38 2.74 -7.98 -9.42
CA VAL A 38 1.39 -8.24 -8.92
C VAL A 38 1.48 -9.41 -7.96
N VAL A 39 1.26 -9.17 -6.67
CA VAL A 39 1.55 -10.13 -5.59
C VAL A 39 0.55 -9.99 -4.44
N ASN A 40 0.54 -10.96 -3.52
CA ASN A 40 -0.27 -10.86 -2.30
C ASN A 40 0.28 -9.78 -1.36
N GLU A 41 -0.51 -9.44 -0.34
CA GLU A 41 -0.19 -8.32 0.55
C GLU A 41 1.11 -8.53 1.34
N VAL A 42 1.35 -9.77 1.80
CA VAL A 42 2.55 -10.13 2.57
C VAL A 42 3.81 -9.99 1.74
N GLU A 43 3.77 -10.45 0.48
CA GLU A 43 4.86 -10.28 -0.48
C GLU A 43 5.06 -8.80 -0.80
N ALA A 44 3.99 -8.04 -1.00
CA ALA A 44 4.05 -6.60 -1.28
C ALA A 44 4.74 -5.81 -0.15
N LYS A 45 4.39 -6.09 1.11
CA LYS A 45 5.11 -5.56 2.28
C LYS A 45 6.59 -5.92 2.27
N THR A 46 6.92 -7.15 1.90
CA THR A 46 8.31 -7.65 1.83
C THR A 46 9.10 -6.93 0.74
N TYR A 47 8.50 -6.65 -0.42
CA TYR A 47 9.12 -5.82 -1.45
C TYR A 47 9.44 -4.43 -0.91
N CYS A 48 8.48 -3.78 -0.25
CA CYS A 48 8.70 -2.45 0.30
C CYS A 48 9.80 -2.46 1.35
N SER A 49 9.72 -3.31 2.38
CA SER A 49 10.74 -3.36 3.44
C SER A 49 12.14 -3.73 2.95
N SER A 50 12.26 -4.38 1.80
CA SER A 50 13.53 -4.70 1.15
C SER A 50 14.14 -3.54 0.35
N LEU A 51 13.36 -2.51 0.00
CA LEU A 51 13.85 -1.31 -0.71
C LEU A 51 14.62 -0.37 0.22
N ASP A 52 14.02 -0.09 1.38
CA ASP A 52 14.58 0.81 2.40
C ASP A 52 13.96 0.47 3.77
N SER A 53 14.69 0.71 4.85
CA SER A 53 14.20 0.46 6.22
C SER A 53 12.93 1.27 6.58
N THR A 54 12.73 2.42 5.94
CA THR A 54 11.59 3.33 6.08
C THR A 54 10.50 3.08 5.04
N ALA A 55 10.74 2.19 4.07
CA ALA A 55 9.79 1.87 3.02
C ALA A 55 8.60 1.06 3.56
N ARG A 56 7.39 1.48 3.23
CA ARG A 56 6.13 0.81 3.58
C ARG A 56 5.23 0.71 2.35
N LEU A 57 4.18 -0.08 2.43
CA LEU A 57 3.10 0.03 1.45
C LEU A 57 2.50 1.43 1.47
N LEU A 58 1.96 1.87 0.32
CA LEU A 58 1.35 3.16 0.12
C LEU A 58 0.40 3.55 1.27
N SER A 59 0.67 4.71 1.88
CA SER A 59 -0.22 5.33 2.87
C SER A 59 -0.76 6.66 2.37
N ILE A 60 -1.97 7.01 2.78
CA ILE A 60 -2.64 8.25 2.35
C ILE A 60 -3.31 8.89 3.57
N HIS A 61 -2.77 10.02 4.03
CA HIS A 61 -3.15 10.65 5.28
C HIS A 61 -3.90 11.97 5.14
N SER A 62 -4.10 12.44 3.89
CA SER A 62 -4.82 13.69 3.62
C SER A 62 -5.42 13.70 2.22
N ALA A 63 -6.40 14.58 1.99
CA ALA A 63 -6.98 14.81 0.67
C ALA A 63 -5.95 15.32 -0.35
N GLU A 64 -4.96 16.10 0.11
CA GLU A 64 -3.88 16.60 -0.72
C GLU A 64 -2.94 15.47 -1.17
N GLU A 65 -2.61 14.56 -0.27
CA GLU A 65 -1.84 13.35 -0.59
C GLU A 65 -2.62 12.43 -1.53
N ALA A 66 -3.92 12.22 -1.28
CA ALA A 66 -4.77 11.42 -2.14
C ALA A 66 -4.81 11.97 -3.57
N THR A 67 -4.96 13.30 -3.71
CA THR A 67 -4.98 13.97 -5.02
C THR A 67 -3.64 13.79 -5.74
N PHE A 68 -2.52 13.94 -5.02
CA PHE A 68 -1.19 13.74 -5.58
C PHE A 68 -0.97 12.30 -6.05
N VAL A 69 -1.23 11.31 -5.18
CA VAL A 69 -1.04 9.89 -5.46
C VAL A 69 -1.92 9.45 -6.63
N THR A 70 -3.22 9.78 -6.61
CA THR A 70 -4.13 9.40 -7.69
C THR A 70 -3.76 10.07 -9.02
N GLY A 71 -3.24 11.31 -9.00
CA GLY A 71 -2.70 11.98 -10.18
C GLY A 71 -1.44 11.32 -10.73
N LEU A 72 -0.49 10.96 -9.85
CA LEU A 72 0.72 10.21 -10.17
C LEU A 72 0.39 8.89 -10.85
N LEU A 73 -0.52 8.10 -10.26
CA LEU A 73 -0.91 6.80 -10.79
C LEU A 73 -1.57 6.93 -12.18
N LYS A 74 -2.40 7.97 -12.36
CA LYS A 74 -3.03 8.25 -13.65
C LYS A 74 -2.00 8.65 -14.71
N GLY A 75 -1.00 9.43 -14.31
CA GLY A 75 0.11 9.87 -15.18
C GLY A 75 1.06 8.74 -15.57
N HIS A 76 1.31 7.80 -14.66
CA HIS A 76 2.11 6.59 -14.94
C HIS A 76 1.45 5.68 -15.98
N GLY A 77 0.11 5.60 -15.97
CA GLY A 77 -0.68 4.87 -16.95
C GLY A 77 -1.40 3.67 -16.37
N LYS A 78 -1.70 2.68 -17.22
CA LYS A 78 -2.53 1.54 -16.82
C LYS A 78 -1.76 0.57 -15.93
N PHE A 79 -2.34 0.26 -14.78
CA PHE A 79 -1.86 -0.81 -13.91
C PHE A 79 -2.52 -2.15 -14.27
N PRO A 80 -1.82 -3.27 -14.09
CA PRO A 80 -2.36 -4.61 -14.35
C PRO A 80 -3.42 -5.05 -13.32
N ALA A 81 -3.46 -4.39 -12.16
CA ALA A 81 -4.40 -4.65 -11.07
C ALA A 81 -4.56 -3.39 -10.22
N ASP A 82 -5.55 -3.40 -9.32
CA ASP A 82 -5.62 -2.41 -8.24
C ASP A 82 -4.38 -2.43 -7.36
N ILE A 83 -4.19 -1.40 -6.54
CA ILE A 83 -2.95 -1.21 -5.78
C ILE A 83 -3.17 -1.54 -4.31
N TRP A 84 -2.23 -2.26 -3.72
CA TRP A 84 -2.21 -2.46 -2.27
C TRP A 84 -2.06 -1.14 -1.51
N LEU A 85 -2.94 -0.91 -0.55
CA LEU A 85 -2.75 0.11 0.49
C LEU A 85 -2.11 -0.53 1.71
N GLY A 86 -1.27 0.23 2.39
CA GLY A 86 -0.76 -0.13 3.71
C GLY A 86 -1.79 0.01 4.83
N LEU A 87 -3.08 -0.14 4.54
CA LEU A 87 -4.18 -0.04 5.50
C LEU A 87 -4.74 -1.45 5.75
N GLU A 88 -4.64 -1.94 6.98
CA GLU A 88 -5.00 -3.31 7.35
C GLU A 88 -5.87 -3.36 8.60
N HIS A 89 -6.72 -4.38 8.72
CA HIS A 89 -7.51 -4.64 9.92
C HIS A 89 -6.59 -5.13 11.04
N GLY A 90 -6.48 -4.34 12.10
CA GLY A 90 -5.66 -4.66 13.26
C GLY A 90 -6.41 -5.46 14.31
N ALA A 91 -5.67 -6.11 15.21
CA ALA A 91 -6.22 -6.90 16.33
C ALA A 91 -7.16 -6.11 17.28
N GLY A 92 -7.12 -4.78 17.23
CA GLY A 92 -8.04 -3.90 17.96
C GLY A 92 -9.42 -3.74 17.32
N GLY A 93 -9.70 -4.40 16.20
CA GLY A 93 -10.98 -4.34 15.50
C GLY A 93 -11.14 -3.17 14.54
N TYR A 94 -10.08 -2.40 14.28
CA TYR A 94 -10.08 -1.23 13.39
C TYR A 94 -8.94 -1.28 12.38
N TYR A 95 -9.11 -0.56 11.25
CA TYR A 95 -8.07 -0.43 10.24
C TYR A 95 -6.95 0.52 10.70
N ARG A 96 -5.69 0.13 10.46
CA ARG A 96 -4.49 0.89 10.83
C ARG A 96 -3.51 0.95 9.67
N TRP A 97 -2.77 2.06 9.59
CA TRP A 97 -1.69 2.19 8.61
C TRP A 97 -0.42 1.48 9.08
N VAL A 98 0.24 0.76 8.17
CA VAL A 98 1.48 0.03 8.45
C VAL A 98 2.72 0.91 8.60
N ASP A 99 2.59 2.20 8.28
CA ASP A 99 3.59 3.22 8.60
C ASP A 99 3.47 3.75 10.05
N GLY A 100 2.46 3.30 10.79
CA GLY A 100 2.22 3.65 12.19
C GLY A 100 1.59 5.01 12.41
N GLN A 101 1.29 5.78 11.35
CA GLN A 101 0.65 7.08 11.48
C GLN A 101 -0.86 6.92 11.63
N SER A 102 -1.45 7.67 12.56
CA SER A 102 -2.91 7.79 12.67
C SER A 102 -3.41 8.91 11.76
N SER A 103 -4.52 8.68 11.07
CA SER A 103 -5.21 9.68 10.27
C SER A 103 -6.72 9.49 10.38
N ASP A 104 -7.45 10.60 10.41
CA ASP A 104 -8.90 10.66 10.27
C ASP A 104 -9.35 10.76 8.80
N TYR A 105 -8.39 10.94 7.88
CA TYR A 105 -8.67 10.96 6.46
C TYR A 105 -9.03 9.58 5.96
N THR A 106 -10.10 9.52 5.16
CA THR A 106 -10.48 8.31 4.46
C THR A 106 -11.06 8.63 3.10
N ASN A 107 -10.86 7.70 2.16
CA ASN A 107 -11.56 7.69 0.88
C ASN A 107 -12.17 6.31 0.58
N TRP A 108 -12.70 5.63 1.59
CA TRP A 108 -13.48 4.40 1.38
C TRP A 108 -14.63 4.63 0.39
N MET A 109 -14.82 3.67 -0.51
CA MET A 109 -16.06 3.60 -1.27
C MET A 109 -17.24 3.49 -0.27
N PRO A 110 -18.36 4.21 -0.46
CA PRO A 110 -19.50 4.12 0.44
C PRO A 110 -19.91 2.67 0.73
N GLY A 111 -19.99 2.33 2.01
CA GLY A 111 -20.33 0.99 2.50
C GLY A 111 -19.14 0.05 2.74
N TRP A 112 -17.96 0.32 2.16
CA TRP A 112 -16.83 -0.62 2.23
C TRP A 112 -16.03 -0.58 3.52
N ALA A 113 -15.99 0.56 4.22
CA ALA A 113 -15.32 0.71 5.52
C ALA A 113 -15.93 -0.16 6.63
N THR A 114 -17.20 -0.52 6.45
CA THR A 114 -18.03 -1.28 7.39
C THR A 114 -18.69 -2.47 6.70
N ALA A 115 -18.22 -2.86 5.51
CA ALA A 115 -18.79 -3.98 4.78
C ALA A 115 -18.38 -5.26 5.50
N PHE A 116 -19.25 -5.67 6.42
CA PHE A 116 -19.20 -6.99 7.03
C PHE A 116 -19.77 -7.98 6.02
N ASP A 117 -19.05 -9.07 5.78
CA ASP A 117 -19.58 -10.17 5.01
C ASP A 117 -20.54 -10.95 5.93
N ASP A 118 -21.82 -10.98 5.55
CA ASP A 118 -22.82 -11.83 6.19
C ASP A 118 -22.68 -13.31 5.72
N ASP A 119 -21.85 -13.57 4.69
CA ASP A 119 -21.72 -14.87 4.03
C ASP A 119 -20.88 -15.89 4.84
N ASP A 120 -20.03 -15.44 5.77
CA ASP A 120 -19.36 -16.33 6.75
C ASP A 120 -20.15 -16.49 8.06
N GLY A 121 -21.26 -15.76 8.21
CA GLY A 121 -22.09 -15.73 9.41
C GLY A 121 -21.40 -15.17 10.67
N GLN A 122 -20.20 -14.59 10.54
CA GLN A 122 -19.41 -14.05 11.65
C GLN A 122 -19.38 -12.52 11.68
N GLY A 123 -19.94 -11.84 10.67
CA GLY A 123 -20.01 -10.38 10.63
C GLY A 123 -18.62 -9.74 10.65
N ARG A 124 -17.68 -10.29 9.88
CA ARG A 124 -16.30 -9.77 9.74
C ARG A 124 -16.16 -8.93 8.46
N PRO A 125 -15.29 -7.90 8.42
CA PRO A 125 -15.06 -7.14 7.19
C PRO A 125 -14.72 -8.05 6.01
N TRP A 126 -15.08 -7.66 4.78
CA TRP A 126 -14.85 -8.44 3.53
C TRP A 126 -13.41 -8.97 3.33
N GLY A 127 -12.44 -8.35 4.01
CA GLY A 127 -11.09 -8.85 4.17
C GLY A 127 -10.26 -7.94 5.08
N ASP A 128 -9.14 -8.48 5.60
CA ASP A 128 -8.27 -7.75 6.53
C ASP A 128 -7.33 -6.76 5.84
N CYS A 129 -7.33 -6.72 4.50
CA CYS A 129 -6.45 -5.86 3.71
C CYS A 129 -7.24 -4.86 2.88
N SER A 130 -6.57 -3.81 2.40
CA SER A 130 -7.22 -2.72 1.66
C SER A 130 -6.52 -2.44 0.34
N ARG A 131 -7.30 -2.05 -0.67
CA ARG A 131 -6.81 -1.67 -1.99
C ARG A 131 -7.31 -0.30 -2.43
N LEU A 132 -6.49 0.37 -3.24
CA LEU A 132 -6.83 1.58 -3.99
C LEU A 132 -7.27 1.17 -5.39
N ALA A 133 -8.50 1.54 -5.77
CA ALA A 133 -8.99 1.31 -7.12
C ALA A 133 -8.29 2.23 -8.13
N VAL A 134 -7.75 1.64 -9.19
CA VAL A 134 -7.10 2.37 -10.31
C VAL A 134 -7.69 2.01 -11.67
N SER A 135 -8.84 1.35 -11.71
CA SER A 135 -9.62 1.19 -12.94
C SER A 135 -10.14 2.56 -13.43
N GLU A 136 -10.14 2.78 -14.75
CA GLU A 136 -10.59 4.03 -15.39
C GLU A 136 -12.13 4.19 -15.37
N ASP A 137 -12.77 3.93 -14.24
CA ASP A 137 -14.21 4.06 -14.03
C ASP A 137 -14.53 4.96 -12.81
N LYS A 138 -15.79 4.98 -12.38
CA LYS A 138 -16.25 5.83 -11.26
C LYS A 138 -15.64 5.43 -9.90
N SER A 139 -14.97 4.29 -9.81
CA SER A 139 -14.31 3.81 -8.60
C SER A 139 -12.89 4.35 -8.43
N TYR A 140 -12.29 4.98 -9.45
CA TYR A 140 -10.90 5.45 -9.41
C TYR A 140 -10.62 6.31 -8.17
N GLY A 141 -9.59 5.92 -7.41
CA GLY A 141 -9.15 6.61 -6.20
C GLY A 141 -9.90 6.21 -4.92
N PHE A 142 -11.02 5.49 -5.00
CA PHE A 142 -11.70 4.97 -3.82
C PHE A 142 -10.98 3.75 -3.24
N TRP A 143 -11.17 3.54 -1.95
CA TRP A 143 -10.60 2.42 -1.21
C TRP A 143 -11.64 1.33 -0.97
N TYR A 144 -11.17 0.10 -1.00
CA TYR A 144 -11.98 -1.11 -0.83
C TYR A 144 -11.25 -2.07 0.10
N THR A 145 -12.00 -2.83 0.88
CA THR A 145 -11.46 -3.99 1.58
C THR A 145 -11.30 -5.13 0.59
N ASP A 146 -10.30 -5.98 0.78
CA ASP A 146 -10.05 -7.14 -0.07
C ASP A 146 -9.33 -8.23 0.72
N ARG A 147 -9.33 -9.45 0.17
CA ARG A 147 -8.65 -10.61 0.75
C ARG A 147 -7.15 -10.48 0.55
N CYS A 148 -6.37 -10.64 1.63
CA CYS A 148 -4.93 -10.43 1.63
C CYS A 148 -4.15 -11.33 0.66
N GLU A 149 -4.74 -12.46 0.25
CA GLU A 149 -4.15 -13.44 -0.67
C GLU A 149 -4.25 -13.02 -2.15
N LYS A 150 -5.02 -11.97 -2.47
CA LYS A 150 -5.23 -11.51 -3.84
C LYS A 150 -3.93 -10.96 -4.45
N GLY A 151 -3.68 -11.24 -5.72
CA GLY A 151 -2.59 -10.58 -6.43
C GLY A 151 -2.98 -9.15 -6.82
N LEU A 152 -2.31 -8.14 -6.25
CA LEU A 152 -2.49 -6.72 -6.59
C LEU A 152 -1.14 -6.04 -6.87
N ALA A 153 -1.20 -4.89 -7.56
CA ALA A 153 -0.03 -4.10 -7.89
C ALA A 153 0.58 -3.44 -6.64
N VAL A 154 1.89 -3.20 -6.69
CA VAL A 154 2.66 -2.73 -5.52
C VAL A 154 3.20 -1.32 -5.75
N VAL A 155 2.85 -0.43 -4.82
CA VAL A 155 3.47 0.89 -4.69
C VAL A 155 4.02 1.01 -3.28
N CYS A 156 5.33 1.24 -3.20
CA CYS A 156 6.03 1.44 -1.93
C CYS A 156 6.24 2.93 -1.69
N GLN A 157 6.02 3.38 -0.46
CA GLN A 157 6.33 4.72 0.00
C GLN A 157 7.56 4.70 0.90
N VAL A 158 8.56 5.50 0.56
CA VAL A 158 9.75 5.77 1.40
C VAL A 158 9.61 7.16 1.98
N THR A 159 9.87 7.33 3.27
CA THR A 159 9.74 8.63 3.96
C THR A 159 11.07 9.02 4.59
N SER A 160 11.56 10.20 4.25
CA SER A 160 12.80 10.77 4.77
C SER A 160 12.57 12.16 5.35
N SER A 161 13.17 12.44 6.50
CA SER A 161 13.18 13.79 7.07
C SER A 161 14.28 14.60 6.38
N VAL A 162 13.91 15.69 5.72
CA VAL A 162 14.87 16.62 5.15
C VAL A 162 15.30 17.57 6.25
N LEU A 163 16.58 17.54 6.63
CA LEU A 163 17.13 18.51 7.56
C LEU A 163 17.12 19.89 6.88
N VAL A 164 16.18 20.75 7.28
CA VAL A 164 16.20 22.15 6.91
C VAL A 164 17.27 22.81 7.78
N ASN A 165 18.45 23.05 7.21
CA ASN A 165 19.45 23.88 7.88
C ASN A 165 18.89 25.32 7.91
N VAL A 166 18.50 25.77 9.09
CA VAL A 166 18.17 27.18 9.37
C VAL A 166 19.44 27.95 9.71
#